data_AF-A0A0N5AQD2-F1
#
_entry.id   AF-A0A0N5AQD2-F1
#
_cell.length_a   1.000
_cell.length_b   1.000
_cell.length_c   1.000
_cell.angle_alpha   90.00
_cell.angle_beta   90.00
_cell.angle_gamma   90.00
#
_symmetry.space_group_name_H-M   'P 1'
#
loop_
_entity.id
_entity.type
_entity.pdbx_description
1 polymer ?
#
loop_
_entity_poly.entity_id
_entity_poly.type
_entity_poly.pdbx_seq_one_letter_code
_entity_poly.pdbx_strand_id
1 'polypeptide(L)'
;MSALIKRTVEPTIERLKRYLDDLPSPLYEDPESMTPSACWSYLKSAKLAVAQIKRAIELLEKQNDRWIDLISSLEGEKLEKEQKIYDEMADDPEGLLNVLDRATEAVVQLETDIKEVGNIRNNKRRIKTSRSFRQQDIANSREDTFDYRQMDKIENCVNEFYSIWTRECKNLQESTRQLSRRNKYVTSREPEADEIVIVAEKNAPVVGKWRLGRIIAVMREKNGVVLNAMIRMARDDFSNTMSNVKLPISRLYPLELRAAESLNTTRSDTDSDFDRKQIEYLMTGYNENTALP
;
A
#
# COMPACT_ATOMS: atom_id res chain seq x y z
N MET A 1 20.49 -3.20 -24.49
CA MET A 1 19.65 -2.36 -23.61
C MET A 1 18.21 -2.27 -24.11
N SER A 2 17.94 -2.08 -25.41
CA SER A 2 16.55 -1.95 -25.88
C SER A 2 15.67 -3.17 -25.60
N ALA A 3 16.19 -4.40 -25.71
CA ALA A 3 15.43 -5.60 -25.33
C ALA A 3 15.00 -5.63 -23.85
N LEU A 4 15.76 -4.98 -22.95
CA LEU A 4 15.40 -4.87 -21.54
C LEU A 4 14.28 -3.85 -21.33
N ILE A 5 14.35 -2.72 -22.04
CA ILE A 5 13.32 -1.66 -22.02
C ILE A 5 12.01 -2.19 -22.60
N LYS A 6 12.05 -2.90 -23.74
CA LYS A 6 10.87 -3.51 -24.37
C LYS A 6 10.17 -4.50 -23.43
N ARG A 7 10.95 -5.36 -22.76
CA ARG A 7 10.44 -6.32 -21.77
C ARG A 7 9.76 -5.67 -20.55
N THR A 8 10.02 -4.40 -20.26
CA THR A 8 9.39 -3.69 -19.15
C THR A 8 8.25 -2.78 -19.60
N VAL A 9 8.34 -2.17 -20.78
CA VAL A 9 7.32 -1.27 -21.33
C VAL A 9 6.04 -2.01 -21.63
N GLU A 10 6.08 -3.09 -22.42
CA GLU A 10 4.88 -3.78 -22.91
C GLU A 10 4.01 -4.36 -21.77
N PRO A 11 4.55 -5.06 -20.76
CA PRO A 11 3.73 -5.51 -19.63
C PRO A 11 3.18 -4.37 -18.76
N THR A 12 3.86 -3.20 -18.76
CA THR A 12 3.40 -2.05 -17.98
C THR A 12 2.28 -1.32 -18.71
N ILE A 13 2.36 -1.18 -20.04
CA ILE A 13 1.24 -0.72 -20.89
C ILE A 13 0.02 -1.61 -20.68
N GLU A 14 0.19 -2.93 -20.74
CA GLU A 14 -0.91 -3.88 -20.59
C GLU A 14 -1.55 -3.85 -19.19
N ARG A 15 -0.75 -3.58 -18.16
CA ARG A 15 -1.26 -3.37 -16.80
C ARG A 15 -2.03 -2.05 -16.70
N LEU A 16 -1.54 -1.01 -17.35
CA LEU A 16 -2.16 0.30 -17.35
C LEU A 16 -3.51 0.27 -18.07
N LYS A 17 -3.59 -0.39 -19.24
CA LYS A 17 -4.87 -0.63 -19.94
C LYS A 17 -5.91 -1.28 -19.03
N ARG A 18 -5.54 -2.37 -18.34
CA ARG A 18 -6.42 -3.02 -17.36
C ARG A 18 -6.91 -2.08 -16.25
N TYR A 19 -6.04 -1.21 -15.73
CA TYR A 19 -6.48 -0.22 -14.74
C TYR A 19 -7.47 0.81 -15.32
N LEU A 20 -7.37 1.13 -16.61
CA LEU A 20 -8.30 2.01 -17.30
C LEU A 20 -9.64 1.32 -17.59
N ASP A 21 -9.63 0.02 -17.87
CA ASP A 21 -10.84 -0.76 -18.06
C ASP A 21 -11.59 -1.00 -16.73
N ASP A 22 -10.84 -1.16 -15.63
CA ASP A 22 -11.37 -1.40 -14.28
C ASP A 22 -11.62 -0.10 -13.47
N LEU A 23 -11.78 1.05 -14.15
CA LEU A 23 -12.02 2.31 -13.46
C LEU A 23 -13.36 2.26 -12.70
N PRO A 24 -13.38 2.71 -11.43
CA PRO A 24 -14.63 2.81 -10.69
C PRO A 24 -15.53 3.83 -11.41
N SER A 25 -16.71 3.38 -11.84
CA SER A 25 -17.61 4.23 -12.58
C SER A 25 -17.98 5.47 -11.77
N PRO A 26 -17.90 6.68 -12.36
CA PRO A 26 -18.49 7.85 -11.74
C PRO A 26 -19.98 7.59 -11.56
N LEU A 27 -20.49 8.00 -10.41
CA LEU A 27 -21.87 7.74 -10.04
C LEU A 27 -22.72 8.78 -10.77
N TYR A 28 -23.28 8.37 -11.90
CA TYR A 28 -24.18 9.19 -12.71
C TYR A 28 -25.54 9.42 -12.04
N GLU A 29 -25.82 8.74 -10.94
CA GLU A 29 -26.97 9.05 -10.07
C GLU A 29 -26.62 10.26 -9.21
N ASP A 30 -27.57 11.20 -9.11
CA ASP A 30 -27.50 12.40 -8.27
C ASP A 30 -26.65 12.16 -7.01
N PRO A 31 -25.45 12.76 -6.89
CA PRO A 31 -24.54 12.52 -5.77
C PRO A 31 -25.19 12.80 -4.40
N GLU A 32 -26.27 13.59 -4.38
CA GLU A 32 -27.07 13.86 -3.19
C GLU A 32 -27.90 12.65 -2.74
N SER A 33 -28.30 11.77 -3.66
CA SER A 33 -29.05 10.53 -3.39
C SER A 33 -28.18 9.42 -2.79
N MET A 34 -26.86 9.54 -2.87
CA MET A 34 -25.95 8.47 -2.54
C MET A 34 -25.95 8.12 -1.04
N THR A 35 -26.02 6.82 -0.75
CA THR A 35 -25.82 6.31 0.61
C THR A 35 -24.37 6.56 1.05
N PRO A 36 -24.14 6.87 2.33
CA PRO A 36 -22.78 7.13 2.80
C PRO A 36 -21.82 5.92 2.69
N SER A 37 -22.34 4.70 2.78
CA SER A 37 -21.56 3.48 2.57
C SER A 37 -21.02 3.39 1.14
N ALA A 38 -21.89 3.64 0.17
CA ALA A 38 -21.52 3.62 -1.23
C ALA A 38 -20.53 4.76 -1.56
N CYS A 39 -20.70 5.95 -0.96
CA CYS A 39 -19.75 7.07 -1.08
C CYS A 39 -18.35 6.69 -0.56
N TRP A 40 -18.28 6.04 0.60
CA TRP A 40 -17.00 5.59 1.15
C TRP A 40 -16.35 4.50 0.29
N SER A 41 -17.14 3.53 -0.18
CA SER A 41 -16.63 2.46 -1.05
C SER A 41 -16.07 3.04 -2.35
N TYR A 42 -16.79 3.97 -2.97
CA TYR A 42 -16.31 4.67 -4.16
C TYR A 42 -15.00 5.42 -3.89
N LEU A 43 -14.96 6.27 -2.85
CA LEU A 43 -13.75 7.04 -2.52
C LEU A 43 -12.53 6.15 -2.25
N LYS A 44 -12.74 4.99 -1.61
CA LYS A 44 -11.67 4.02 -1.36
C LYS A 44 -11.15 3.42 -2.67
N SER A 45 -12.06 2.95 -3.54
CA SER A 45 -11.70 2.35 -4.82
C SER A 45 -11.05 3.36 -5.77
N ALA A 46 -11.61 4.57 -5.89
CA ALA A 46 -11.08 5.65 -6.73
C ALA A 46 -9.67 6.08 -6.30
N LYS A 47 -9.43 6.26 -4.99
CA LYS A 47 -8.09 6.57 -4.47
C LYS A 47 -7.07 5.47 -4.77
N LEU A 48 -7.49 4.21 -4.67
CA LEU A 48 -6.63 3.07 -5.00
C LEU A 48 -6.29 3.05 -6.49
N ALA A 49 -7.29 3.24 -7.37
CA ALA A 49 -7.10 3.32 -8.81
C ALA A 49 -6.13 4.45 -9.19
N VAL A 50 -6.33 5.67 -8.67
CA VAL A 50 -5.40 6.80 -8.89
C VAL A 50 -3.98 6.44 -8.49
N ALA A 51 -3.77 5.81 -7.33
CA ALA A 51 -2.44 5.43 -6.87
C ALA A 51 -1.77 4.37 -7.77
N GLN A 52 -2.55 3.40 -8.26
CA GLN A 52 -2.06 2.36 -9.18
C GLN A 52 -1.69 2.94 -10.54
N ILE A 53 -2.56 3.78 -11.12
CA ILE A 53 -2.36 4.41 -12.42
C ILE A 53 -1.14 5.35 -12.38
N LYS A 54 -1.05 6.24 -11.39
CA LYS A 54 0.12 7.13 -11.23
C LYS A 54 1.44 6.37 -11.14
N ARG A 55 1.46 5.25 -10.42
CA ARG A 55 2.68 4.41 -10.30
C ARG A 55 3.08 3.79 -11.63
N ALA A 56 2.10 3.37 -12.44
CA ALA A 56 2.34 2.81 -13.77
C ALA A 56 2.83 3.89 -14.75
N ILE A 57 2.21 5.08 -14.74
CA ILE A 57 2.65 6.26 -15.50
C ILE A 57 4.11 6.59 -15.18
N GLU A 58 4.45 6.78 -13.90
CA GLU A 58 5.82 7.12 -13.48
C GLU A 58 6.86 6.08 -13.94
N LEU A 59 6.47 4.79 -13.96
CA LEU A 59 7.34 3.73 -14.44
C LEU A 59 7.55 3.82 -15.96
N LEU A 60 6.47 4.03 -16.71
CA LEU A 60 6.50 4.15 -18.16
C LEU A 60 7.28 5.37 -18.62
N GLU A 61 7.07 6.54 -18.01
CA GLU A 61 7.84 7.76 -18.28
C GLU A 61 9.35 7.51 -18.10
N LYS A 62 9.74 6.87 -16.99
CA LYS A 62 11.15 6.52 -16.76
C LYS A 62 11.72 5.56 -17.79
N GLN A 63 10.91 4.64 -18.33
CA GLN A 63 11.37 3.76 -19.41
C GLN A 63 11.44 4.50 -20.74
N ASN A 64 10.49 5.39 -21.00
CA ASN A 64 10.46 6.26 -22.16
C ASN A 64 11.72 7.13 -22.23
N ASP A 65 12.04 7.82 -21.13
CA ASP A 65 13.25 8.65 -21.03
C ASP A 65 14.52 7.84 -21.31
N ARG A 66 14.63 6.64 -20.70
CA ARG A 66 15.76 5.73 -20.95
C ARG A 66 15.85 5.27 -22.40
N TRP A 67 14.73 5.15 -23.08
CA TRP A 67 14.70 4.76 -24.48
C TRP A 67 15.12 5.93 -25.37
N ILE A 68 14.63 7.14 -25.10
CA ILE A 68 15.05 8.37 -25.77
C ILE A 68 16.56 8.59 -25.60
N ASP A 69 17.09 8.42 -24.38
CA ASP A 69 18.52 8.49 -24.10
C ASP A 69 19.32 7.45 -24.90
N LEU A 70 18.80 6.20 -24.97
CA LEU A 70 19.42 5.13 -25.73
C LEU A 70 19.47 5.50 -27.22
N ILE A 71 18.35 5.91 -27.80
CA ILE A 71 18.24 6.32 -29.21
C ILE A 71 19.23 7.45 -29.48
N SER A 72 19.27 8.47 -28.63
CA SER A 72 20.18 9.62 -28.77
C SER A 72 21.66 9.24 -28.73
N SER A 73 22.01 8.10 -28.13
CA SER A 73 23.38 7.57 -28.06
C SER A 73 23.77 6.66 -29.23
N LEU A 74 22.81 6.29 -30.09
CA LEU A 74 23.05 5.42 -31.24
C LEU A 74 23.35 6.24 -32.49
N GLU A 75 24.09 5.64 -33.43
CA GLU A 75 24.44 6.24 -34.72
C GLU A 75 24.19 5.26 -35.87
N GLY A 76 23.99 5.81 -37.07
CA GLY A 76 23.86 5.06 -38.33
C GLY A 76 22.68 4.07 -38.34
N GLU A 77 22.90 2.88 -38.90
CA GLU A 77 21.84 1.87 -39.09
C GLU A 77 21.20 1.40 -37.78
N LYS A 78 21.93 1.45 -36.66
CA LYS A 78 21.39 1.07 -35.34
C LYS A 78 20.39 2.10 -34.82
N LEU A 79 20.65 3.38 -35.06
CA LEU A 79 19.73 4.48 -34.73
C LEU A 79 18.43 4.31 -35.51
N GLU A 80 18.51 4.16 -36.84
CA GLU A 80 17.32 4.02 -37.69
C GLU A 80 16.44 2.83 -37.28
N LYS A 81 17.06 1.68 -36.98
CA LYS A 81 16.33 0.49 -36.53
C LYS A 81 15.65 0.69 -35.18
N GLU A 82 16.32 1.32 -34.23
CA GLU A 82 15.75 1.51 -32.90
C GLU A 82 14.70 2.63 -32.87
N GLN A 83 14.92 3.72 -33.62
CA GLN A 83 13.95 4.79 -33.83
C GLN A 83 12.66 4.25 -34.43
N LYS A 84 12.76 3.45 -35.50
CA LYS A 84 11.58 2.84 -36.13
C LYS A 84 10.75 2.02 -35.14
N ILE A 85 11.41 1.22 -34.29
CA ILE A 85 10.70 0.41 -33.29
C ILE A 85 10.06 1.29 -32.21
N TYR A 86 10.72 2.39 -31.84
CA TYR A 86 10.14 3.36 -30.91
C TYR A 86 8.90 4.01 -31.49
N ASP A 87 8.97 4.53 -32.72
CA ASP A 87 7.85 5.19 -33.41
C ASP A 87 6.65 4.23 -33.53
N GLU A 88 6.90 2.98 -33.95
CA GLU A 88 5.86 1.94 -34.02
C GLU A 88 5.17 1.68 -32.66
N MET A 89 5.89 1.79 -31.54
CA MET A 89 5.33 1.58 -30.20
C MET A 89 4.76 2.84 -29.57
N ALA A 90 5.23 4.01 -29.95
CA ALA A 90 4.83 5.30 -29.40
C ALA A 90 3.53 5.80 -30.05
N ASP A 91 3.46 5.70 -31.38
CA ASP A 91 2.41 6.33 -32.20
C ASP A 91 1.21 5.42 -32.47
N ASP A 92 1.31 4.12 -32.15
CA ASP A 92 0.16 3.22 -32.20
C ASP A 92 -1.00 3.76 -31.32
N PRO A 93 -2.28 3.66 -31.73
CA PRO A 93 -3.42 4.11 -30.91
C PRO A 93 -3.47 3.46 -29.53
N GLU A 94 -2.93 2.26 -29.40
CA GLU A 94 -2.73 1.57 -28.13
C GLU A 94 -1.28 1.56 -27.63
N GLY A 95 -0.45 2.39 -28.28
CA GLY A 95 0.94 2.63 -28.00
C GLY A 95 1.18 3.45 -26.74
N LEU A 96 2.45 3.57 -26.41
CA LEU A 96 2.95 4.13 -25.16
C LEU A 96 2.40 5.53 -24.88
N LEU A 97 2.49 6.44 -25.85
CA LEU A 97 2.09 7.85 -25.65
C LEU A 97 0.58 7.97 -25.49
N ASN A 98 -0.19 7.31 -26.37
CA ASN A 98 -1.65 7.34 -26.31
C ASN A 98 -2.21 6.69 -25.04
N VAL A 99 -1.58 5.65 -24.51
CA VAL A 99 -1.99 5.04 -23.23
C VAL A 99 -1.62 5.93 -22.05
N LEU A 100 -0.46 6.60 -22.08
CA LEU A 100 -0.05 7.57 -21.06
C LEU A 100 -0.99 8.77 -21.00
N ASP A 101 -1.38 9.32 -22.15
CA ASP A 101 -2.30 10.46 -22.22
C ASP A 101 -3.68 10.11 -21.65
N ARG A 102 -4.27 8.99 -22.10
CA ARG A 102 -5.54 8.48 -21.56
C ARG A 102 -5.47 8.22 -20.06
N ALA A 103 -4.37 7.66 -19.58
CA ALA A 103 -4.18 7.39 -18.15
C ALA A 103 -4.07 8.68 -17.33
N THR A 104 -3.39 9.69 -17.87
CA THR A 104 -3.26 11.00 -17.23
C THR A 104 -4.62 11.69 -17.14
N GLU A 105 -5.40 11.66 -18.21
CA GLU A 105 -6.78 12.15 -18.24
C GLU A 105 -7.66 11.44 -17.21
N ALA A 106 -7.62 10.10 -17.15
CA ALA A 106 -8.38 9.32 -16.18
C ALA A 106 -8.03 9.67 -14.73
N VAL A 107 -6.75 9.92 -14.43
CA VAL A 107 -6.31 10.39 -13.11
C VAL A 107 -6.92 11.74 -12.78
N VAL A 108 -6.88 12.70 -13.72
CA VAL A 108 -7.45 14.04 -13.51
C VAL A 108 -8.95 13.96 -13.25
N GLN A 109 -9.67 13.13 -14.01
CA GLN A 109 -11.10 12.92 -13.82
C GLN A 109 -11.39 12.32 -12.45
N LEU A 110 -10.74 11.21 -12.08
CA LEU A 110 -10.93 10.57 -10.78
C LEU A 110 -10.58 11.50 -9.61
N GLU A 111 -9.53 12.32 -9.71
CA GLU A 111 -9.18 13.28 -8.66
C GLU A 111 -10.25 14.36 -8.50
N THR A 112 -10.86 14.79 -9.61
CA THR A 112 -11.98 15.72 -9.63
C THR A 112 -13.20 15.11 -8.95
N ASP A 113 -13.56 13.88 -9.31
CA ASP A 113 -14.70 13.16 -8.72
C ASP A 113 -14.48 12.90 -7.22
N ILE A 114 -13.28 12.47 -6.82
CA ILE A 114 -12.91 12.27 -5.41
C ILE A 114 -13.11 13.56 -4.62
N LYS A 115 -12.73 14.71 -5.19
CA LYS A 115 -12.88 16.02 -4.55
C LYS A 115 -14.35 16.40 -4.43
N GLU A 116 -15.14 16.21 -5.47
CA GLU A 116 -16.58 16.52 -5.46
C GLU A 116 -17.34 15.66 -4.45
N VAL A 117 -17.19 14.33 -4.53
CA VAL A 117 -17.80 13.39 -3.59
C VAL A 117 -17.35 13.66 -2.15
N GLY A 118 -16.08 14.01 -1.96
CA GLY A 118 -15.54 14.43 -0.67
C GLY A 118 -16.23 15.68 -0.11
N ASN A 119 -16.49 16.68 -0.95
CA ASN A 119 -17.20 17.91 -0.57
C ASN A 119 -18.65 17.62 -0.16
N ILE A 120 -19.36 16.80 -0.93
CA ILE A 120 -20.73 16.39 -0.63
C ILE A 120 -20.79 15.67 0.73
N ARG A 121 -19.87 14.73 0.98
CA ARG A 121 -19.74 14.05 2.28
C ARG A 121 -19.55 15.05 3.42
N ASN A 122 -18.65 16.02 3.25
CA ASN A 122 -18.37 17.02 4.27
C ASN A 122 -19.54 18.00 4.49
N ASN A 123 -20.26 18.39 3.45
CA ASN A 123 -21.45 19.23 3.56
C ASN A 123 -22.59 18.51 4.29
N LYS A 124 -22.87 17.24 3.94
CA LYS A 124 -23.84 16.40 4.65
C LYS A 124 -23.51 16.26 6.15
N ARG A 125 -22.21 16.17 6.50
CA ARG A 125 -21.76 16.20 7.90
C ARG A 125 -22.11 17.52 8.59
N ARG A 126 -21.78 18.66 7.99
CA ARG A 126 -22.06 19.98 8.59
C ARG A 126 -23.56 20.18 8.86
N ILE A 127 -24.41 19.79 7.92
CA ILE A 127 -25.87 19.90 8.07
C ILE A 127 -26.38 19.01 9.22
N LYS A 128 -25.88 17.77 9.35
CA LYS A 128 -26.25 16.87 10.46
C LYS A 128 -25.82 17.42 11.82
N THR A 129 -24.59 17.95 11.94
CA THR A 129 -24.08 18.52 13.20
C THR A 129 -24.84 19.79 13.60
N SER A 130 -25.24 20.62 12.61
CA SER A 130 -26.06 21.82 12.87
C SER A 130 -27.51 21.49 13.24
N ARG A 131 -28.09 20.41 12.69
CA ARG A 131 -29.44 19.93 13.09
C ARG A 131 -29.42 19.28 14.48
N SER A 132 -28.39 18.53 14.85
CA SER A 132 -28.30 17.93 16.19
C SER A 132 -28.13 18.96 17.30
N PHE A 133 -27.76 20.21 16.98
CA PHE A 133 -27.68 21.31 17.93
C PHE A 133 -29.01 22.08 18.08
N ARG A 134 -30.00 21.85 17.21
CA ARG A 134 -31.30 22.55 17.22
C ARG A 134 -32.53 21.67 17.48
N GLN A 135 -32.41 20.35 17.51
CA GLN A 135 -33.52 19.45 17.80
C GLN A 135 -33.09 18.34 18.78
N GLN A 136 -33.11 18.68 20.09
CA GLN A 136 -33.76 17.80 21.05
C GLN A 136 -35.25 18.03 20.87
N ASP A 137 -35.86 17.33 19.93
CA ASP A 137 -37.25 16.89 19.96
C ASP A 137 -37.58 16.18 18.65
N ILE A 138 -38.36 15.11 18.79
CA ILE A 138 -38.87 14.18 17.77
C ILE A 138 -37.95 12.98 17.52
N ALA A 139 -38.17 11.98 18.37
CA ALA A 139 -37.87 10.59 18.14
C ALA A 139 -38.62 10.05 16.89
N ASN A 140 -38.07 8.96 16.35
CA ASN A 140 -38.58 8.07 15.30
C ASN A 140 -38.14 8.39 13.86
N SER A 141 -36.98 7.84 13.48
CA SER A 141 -36.97 6.87 12.38
C SER A 141 -35.81 5.89 12.60
N ARG A 142 -36.15 4.61 12.83
CA ARG A 142 -35.23 3.48 12.87
C ARG A 142 -34.92 3.11 11.41
N GLU A 143 -33.86 3.67 10.86
CA GLU A 143 -33.16 3.11 9.71
C GLU A 143 -31.67 3.13 10.02
N ASP A 144 -31.03 1.98 9.84
CA ASP A 144 -29.63 1.64 10.09
C ASP A 144 -28.65 2.82 10.17
N THR A 145 -28.53 3.40 11.36
CA THR A 145 -27.46 4.34 11.68
C THR A 145 -26.19 3.53 11.90
N PHE A 146 -25.54 3.12 10.81
CA PHE A 146 -24.12 2.78 10.85
C PHE A 146 -23.40 3.99 11.47
N ASP A 147 -22.86 3.82 12.68
CA ASP A 147 -22.44 4.93 13.53
C ASP A 147 -21.25 5.66 12.92
N TYR A 148 -21.54 6.71 12.16
CA TYR A 148 -20.57 7.62 11.54
C TYR A 148 -19.54 8.14 12.54
N ARG A 149 -19.89 8.21 13.84
CA ARG A 149 -18.95 8.62 14.89
C ARG A 149 -17.90 7.55 15.15
N GLN A 150 -18.24 6.25 15.05
CA GLN A 150 -17.25 5.18 15.16
C GLN A 150 -16.29 5.19 13.98
N MET A 151 -16.78 5.35 12.75
CA MET A 151 -15.89 5.36 11.58
C MET A 151 -15.00 6.60 11.53
N ASP A 152 -15.51 7.76 11.94
CA ASP A 152 -14.68 8.97 12.02
C ASP A 152 -13.64 8.86 13.15
N LYS A 153 -13.97 8.19 14.26
CA LYS A 153 -12.98 7.83 15.28
C LYS A 153 -11.93 6.87 14.72
N ILE A 154 -12.32 5.86 13.95
CA ILE A 154 -11.37 4.92 13.33
C ILE A 154 -10.47 5.64 12.32
N GLU A 155 -11.03 6.46 11.42
CA GLU A 155 -10.26 7.23 10.43
C GLU A 155 -9.29 8.20 11.13
N ASN A 156 -9.74 8.89 12.16
CA ASN A 156 -8.88 9.77 12.96
C ASN A 156 -7.81 8.99 13.73
N CYS A 157 -8.15 7.88 14.39
CA CYS A 157 -7.19 7.04 15.09
C CYS A 157 -6.14 6.45 14.14
N VAL A 158 -6.54 6.02 12.94
CA VAL A 158 -5.62 5.50 11.93
C VAL A 158 -4.69 6.61 11.43
N ASN A 159 -5.23 7.80 11.14
CA ASN A 159 -4.42 8.94 10.74
C ASN A 159 -3.45 9.39 11.84
N GLU A 160 -3.92 9.44 13.09
CA GLU A 160 -3.11 9.78 14.25
C GLU A 160 -2.02 8.73 14.48
N PHE A 161 -2.37 7.44 14.43
CA PHE A 161 -1.41 6.34 14.48
C PHE A 161 -0.34 6.48 13.41
N TYR A 162 -0.72 6.68 12.14
CA TYR A 162 0.27 6.84 11.07
C TYR A 162 1.11 8.10 11.22
N SER A 163 0.56 9.18 11.78
CA SER A 163 1.31 10.40 12.07
C SER A 163 2.38 10.18 13.15
N ILE A 164 2.01 9.48 14.24
CA ILE A 164 2.90 9.08 15.33
C ILE A 164 3.96 8.12 14.79
N TRP A 165 3.53 7.06 14.11
CA TRP A 165 4.41 6.05 13.52
C TRP A 165 5.43 6.66 12.55
N THR A 166 4.99 7.58 11.67
CA THR A 166 5.88 8.28 10.74
C THR A 166 6.91 9.14 11.47
N ARG A 167 6.50 9.82 12.55
CA ARG A 167 7.41 10.61 13.40
C ARG A 167 8.42 9.70 14.09
N GLU A 168 7.98 8.61 14.71
CA GLU A 168 8.88 7.67 15.40
C GLU A 168 9.84 6.97 14.43
N CYS A 169 9.39 6.58 13.23
CA CYS A 169 10.29 6.03 12.22
C CYS A 169 11.34 7.06 11.74
N LYS A 170 10.98 8.35 11.62
CA LYS A 170 11.94 9.42 11.32
C LYS A 170 12.92 9.62 12.48
N ASN A 171 12.44 9.61 13.72
CA ASN A 171 13.29 9.69 14.91
C ASN A 171 14.27 8.51 14.99
N LEU A 172 13.83 7.29 14.67
CA LEU A 172 14.68 6.11 14.55
C LEU A 172 15.73 6.30 13.45
N GLN A 173 15.33 6.75 12.25
CA GLN A 173 16.29 7.05 11.18
C GLN A 173 17.31 8.11 11.57
N GLU A 174 16.88 9.19 12.24
CA GLU A 174 17.72 10.30 12.62
C GLU A 174 18.66 9.93 13.77
N SER A 175 18.17 9.20 14.76
CA SER A 175 18.97 8.63 15.84
C SER A 175 20.03 7.68 15.29
N THR A 176 19.67 6.78 14.37
CA THR A 176 20.62 5.87 13.71
C THR A 176 21.60 6.62 12.80
N ARG A 177 21.19 7.70 12.12
CA ARG A 177 22.08 8.57 11.31
C ARG A 177 23.07 9.34 12.18
N GLN A 178 22.60 9.89 13.31
CA GLN A 178 23.45 10.60 14.28
C GLN A 178 24.44 9.64 14.94
N LEU A 179 24.01 8.41 15.27
CA LEU A 179 24.88 7.34 15.79
C LEU A 179 25.89 6.86 14.73
N SER A 180 25.48 6.69 13.46
CA SER A 180 26.36 6.30 12.35
C SER A 180 27.40 7.37 11.99
N ARG A 181 27.08 8.66 12.20
CA ARG A 181 28.04 9.76 12.02
C ARG A 181 29.08 9.83 13.14
N ARG A 182 28.75 9.36 14.35
CA ARG A 182 29.66 9.35 15.50
C ARG A 182 30.51 8.09 15.63
N ASN A 183 30.09 6.95 15.08
CA ASN A 183 30.90 5.74 15.04
C ASN A 183 30.57 4.91 13.79
N LYS A 184 31.61 4.51 13.05
CA LYS A 184 31.52 3.68 11.84
C LYS A 184 31.04 2.24 12.08
N TYR A 185 30.78 1.84 13.34
CA TYR A 185 30.49 0.45 13.70
C TYR A 185 29.62 0.35 14.95
N VAL A 186 28.36 0.80 14.95
CA VAL A 186 27.48 0.52 16.10
C VAL A 186 26.02 0.43 15.64
N THR A 187 25.55 -0.77 15.31
CA THR A 187 24.31 -1.21 15.94
C THR A 187 24.67 -1.43 17.42
N SER A 188 23.92 -0.88 18.37
CA SER A 188 24.27 -0.99 19.81
C SER A 188 24.31 -2.44 20.33
N ARG A 189 23.96 -3.40 19.46
CA ARG A 189 23.95 -4.84 19.63
C ARG A 189 24.10 -5.48 18.23
N GLU A 190 24.63 -6.71 18.15
CA GLU A 190 24.63 -7.47 16.89
C GLU A 190 23.19 -7.90 16.54
N PRO A 191 22.73 -7.72 15.29
CA PRO A 191 21.41 -8.19 14.87
C PRO A 191 21.33 -9.72 14.98
N GLU A 192 20.17 -10.24 15.37
CA GLU A 192 19.95 -11.67 15.57
C GLU A 192 19.13 -12.28 14.44
N ALA A 193 19.26 -13.60 14.25
CA ALA A 193 18.31 -14.34 13.44
C ALA A 193 16.90 -14.22 14.06
N ASP A 194 15.87 -14.21 13.21
CA ASP A 194 14.45 -14.07 13.53
C ASP A 194 13.99 -12.72 14.06
N GLU A 195 14.86 -11.72 14.04
CA GLU A 195 14.50 -10.35 14.33
C GLU A 195 13.72 -9.70 13.17
N ILE A 196 12.68 -8.95 13.50
CA ILE A 196 11.91 -8.15 12.54
C ILE A 196 12.61 -6.79 12.36
N VAL A 197 12.94 -6.49 11.11
CA VAL A 197 13.64 -5.26 10.74
C VAL A 197 12.87 -4.47 9.69
N ILE A 198 12.97 -3.15 9.77
CA ILE A 198 12.61 -2.25 8.68
C ILE A 198 13.80 -2.16 7.73
N VAL A 199 13.54 -2.35 6.43
CA VAL A 199 14.54 -2.24 5.37
C VAL A 199 14.51 -0.84 4.77
N ALA A 200 15.61 -0.08 4.86
CA ALA A 200 15.71 1.20 4.15
C ALA A 200 16.03 1.00 2.67
N GLU A 201 15.17 1.58 1.83
CA GLU A 201 15.47 1.80 0.42
C GLU A 201 16.32 3.07 0.22
N LYS A 202 17.07 3.10 -0.90
CA LYS A 202 18.15 4.06 -1.15
C LYS A 202 17.71 5.53 -1.21
N ASN A 203 16.40 5.85 -1.18
CA ASN A 203 15.84 7.21 -1.30
C ASN A 203 14.69 7.53 -0.32
N ALA A 204 14.74 7.00 0.92
CA ALA A 204 13.91 7.42 2.08
C ALA A 204 12.37 7.26 1.90
N PRO A 205 11.59 7.29 3.00
CA PRO A 205 10.25 6.71 2.99
C PRO A 205 9.25 7.74 2.45
N VAL A 206 8.70 7.45 1.28
CA VAL A 206 7.34 7.91 1.00
C VAL A 206 6.43 7.19 2.01
N VAL A 207 5.54 7.93 2.67
CA VAL A 207 4.56 7.39 3.63
C VAL A 207 3.96 6.08 3.07
N GLY A 208 4.08 4.98 3.82
CA GLY A 208 3.55 3.66 3.44
C GLY A 208 4.48 2.74 2.62
N LYS A 209 5.71 3.12 2.28
CA LYS A 209 6.65 2.26 1.49
C LYS A 209 7.70 1.52 2.32
N TRP A 210 7.53 1.42 3.64
CA TRP A 210 8.46 0.70 4.48
C TRP A 210 8.29 -0.80 4.31
N ARG A 211 9.32 -1.48 3.83
CA ARG A 211 9.31 -2.94 3.67
C ARG A 211 9.83 -3.56 4.96
N LEU A 212 9.00 -4.42 5.56
CA LEU A 212 9.38 -5.25 6.69
C LEU A 212 10.10 -6.49 6.18
N GLY A 213 11.13 -6.90 6.91
CA GLY A 213 11.86 -8.12 6.65
C GLY A 213 12.15 -8.87 7.94
N ARG A 214 12.30 -10.19 7.85
CA ARG A 214 12.80 -11.04 8.93
C ARG A 214 14.23 -11.45 8.63
N ILE A 215 15.14 -11.24 9.57
CA ILE A 215 16.50 -11.76 9.42
C ILE A 215 16.44 -13.28 9.51
N ILE A 216 16.92 -13.99 8.49
CA ILE A 216 17.00 -15.46 8.50
C ILE A 216 18.41 -15.90 8.90
N ALA A 217 19.42 -15.13 8.47
CA ALA A 217 20.80 -15.45 8.73
C ALA A 217 21.65 -14.18 8.78
N VAL A 218 22.66 -14.22 9.62
CA VAL A 218 23.60 -13.13 9.84
C VAL A 218 24.95 -13.57 9.27
N MET A 219 25.53 -12.79 8.35
CA MET A 219 26.76 -13.16 7.64
C MET A 219 27.96 -12.50 8.30
N ARG A 220 28.85 -13.34 8.85
CA ARG A 220 30.11 -12.94 9.48
C ARG A 220 31.27 -13.05 8.50
N GLU A 221 32.14 -12.06 8.48
CA GLU A 221 33.44 -12.15 7.80
C GLU A 221 34.45 -12.95 8.65
N LYS A 222 35.61 -13.28 8.06
CA LYS A 222 36.67 -14.04 8.73
C LYS A 222 37.20 -13.38 10.01
N ASN A 223 37.04 -12.06 10.12
CA ASN A 223 37.39 -11.24 11.29
C ASN A 223 36.29 -11.21 12.37
N GLY A 224 35.19 -11.97 12.19
CA GLY A 224 34.05 -12.00 13.12
C GLY A 224 33.06 -10.84 12.95
N VAL A 225 33.37 -9.84 12.12
CA VAL A 225 32.54 -8.65 11.93
C VAL A 225 31.31 -9.01 11.09
N VAL A 226 30.15 -8.56 11.56
CA VAL A 226 28.90 -8.70 10.83
C VAL A 226 28.69 -7.50 9.92
N LEU A 227 28.69 -7.71 8.60
CA LEU A 227 28.43 -6.65 7.63
C LEU A 227 27.09 -6.81 6.91
N ASN A 228 26.62 -8.04 6.76
CA ASN A 228 25.45 -8.35 5.94
C ASN A 228 24.50 -9.31 6.68
N ALA A 229 23.23 -9.23 6.37
CA ALA A 229 22.21 -10.18 6.78
C ALA A 229 21.41 -10.67 5.57
N MET A 230 20.92 -11.90 5.64
CA MET A 230 19.94 -12.46 4.72
C MET A 230 18.56 -12.21 5.29
N ILE A 231 17.67 -11.63 4.48
CA ILE A 231 16.37 -11.16 4.94
C ILE A 231 15.27 -11.80 4.12
N ARG A 232 14.28 -12.37 4.81
CA ARG A 232 13.02 -12.79 4.22
C ARG A 232 12.11 -11.58 4.11
N MET A 233 11.69 -11.23 2.91
CA MET A 233 10.69 -10.20 2.67
C MET A 233 9.48 -10.79 1.98
N ALA A 234 8.29 -10.35 2.39
CA ALA A 234 7.07 -10.58 1.62
C ALA A 234 7.15 -9.80 0.30
N ARG A 235 6.67 -10.39 -0.79
CA ARG A 235 6.50 -9.67 -2.05
C ARG A 235 5.24 -8.81 -2.00
N ASP A 236 5.30 -7.67 -2.67
CA ASP A 236 4.24 -6.66 -2.68
C ASP A 236 3.03 -7.08 -3.55
N ASP A 237 3.02 -8.30 -4.09
CA ASP A 237 2.04 -8.81 -5.06
C ASP A 237 0.94 -9.68 -4.43
N PHE A 238 0.79 -9.67 -3.10
CA PHE A 238 -0.13 -10.53 -2.33
C PHE A 238 0.07 -12.04 -2.57
N SER A 239 1.10 -12.44 -3.31
CA SER A 239 1.47 -13.83 -3.44
C SER A 239 2.20 -14.27 -2.17
N ASN A 240 1.99 -15.51 -1.73
CA ASN A 240 2.75 -16.09 -0.62
C ASN A 240 4.23 -16.38 -0.99
N THR A 241 4.74 -15.72 -2.02
CA THR A 241 6.09 -15.91 -2.55
C THR A 241 7.06 -15.02 -1.76
N MET A 242 7.76 -15.61 -0.81
CA MET A 242 8.78 -14.91 -0.04
C MET A 242 10.08 -14.75 -0.84
N SER A 243 10.68 -13.57 -0.79
CA SER A 243 12.00 -13.31 -1.41
C SER A 243 13.08 -13.20 -0.34
N ASN A 244 14.20 -13.89 -0.54
CA ASN A 244 15.39 -13.78 0.30
C ASN A 244 16.35 -12.77 -0.32
N VAL A 245 16.71 -11.72 0.42
CA VAL A 245 17.61 -10.67 -0.08
C VAL A 245 18.76 -10.45 0.90
N LYS A 246 19.98 -10.39 0.36
CA LYS A 246 21.18 -10.03 1.12
C LYS A 246 21.26 -8.51 1.22
N LEU A 247 21.29 -7.98 2.45
CA LEU A 247 21.37 -6.55 2.72
C LEU A 247 22.47 -6.22 3.74
N PRO A 248 23.16 -5.08 3.57
CA PRO A 248 24.09 -4.61 4.58
C PRO A 248 23.34 -4.20 5.85
N ILE A 249 23.90 -4.49 7.02
CA ILE A 249 23.26 -4.17 8.32
C ILE A 249 22.99 -2.68 8.48
N SER A 250 23.83 -1.83 7.86
CA SER A 250 23.63 -0.38 7.84
C SER A 250 22.32 0.08 7.19
N ARG A 251 21.57 -0.82 6.54
CA ARG A 251 20.24 -0.55 5.95
C ARG A 251 19.10 -1.20 6.73
N LEU A 252 19.38 -1.82 7.86
CA LEU A 252 18.40 -2.55 8.67
C LEU A 252 18.16 -1.79 9.96
N TYR A 253 16.89 -1.57 10.25
CA TYR A 253 16.48 -0.91 11.49
C TYR A 253 15.70 -1.93 12.31
N PRO A 254 16.28 -2.46 13.40
CA PRO A 254 15.58 -3.39 14.26
C PRO A 254 14.39 -2.71 14.92
N LEU A 255 13.26 -3.43 14.97
CA LEU A 255 12.06 -2.98 15.68
C LEU A 255 12.01 -3.49 17.12
N GLU A 256 13.04 -4.23 17.57
CA GLU A 256 13.09 -4.89 18.88
C GLU A 256 11.92 -5.86 19.14
N LEU A 257 11.23 -6.26 18.07
CA LEU A 257 10.14 -7.24 18.08
C LEU A 257 10.69 -8.59 17.61
N ARG A 258 10.63 -9.58 18.50
CA ARG A 258 10.85 -10.98 18.13
C ARG A 258 9.54 -11.55 17.62
N ALA A 259 9.60 -12.33 16.53
CA ALA A 259 8.47 -13.19 16.19
C ALA A 259 8.21 -14.07 17.42
N ALA A 260 6.96 -14.10 17.91
CA ALA A 260 6.59 -15.00 18.98
C ALA A 260 7.10 -16.39 18.59
N GLU A 261 7.91 -17.01 19.44
CA GLU A 261 8.25 -18.41 19.30
C GLU A 261 6.92 -19.12 19.15
N SER A 262 6.70 -19.78 18.01
CA SER A 262 5.55 -20.65 17.87
C SER A 262 5.68 -21.63 19.02
N LEU A 263 4.83 -21.49 20.03
CA LEU A 263 4.69 -22.44 21.12
C LEU A 263 4.44 -23.78 20.44
N ASN A 264 5.52 -24.54 20.27
CA ASN A 264 5.44 -25.97 20.14
C ASN A 264 4.97 -26.45 21.51
N THR A 265 3.67 -26.28 21.75
CA THR A 265 2.99 -26.88 22.88
C THR A 265 3.07 -28.37 22.63
N THR A 266 4.08 -29.00 23.21
CA THR A 266 4.01 -30.40 23.61
C THR A 266 2.71 -30.52 24.38
N ARG A 267 1.72 -31.17 23.75
CA ARG A 267 0.48 -31.61 24.37
C ARG A 267 0.81 -32.26 25.70
N SER A 268 0.47 -31.60 26.80
CA SER A 268 -0.02 -32.28 27.99
C SER A 268 -1.51 -32.05 28.00
N ASP A 269 -2.24 -33.13 27.75
CA ASP A 269 -3.69 -33.21 27.77
C ASP A 269 -4.20 -32.81 29.16
N THR A 270 -4.88 -31.66 29.25
CA THR A 270 -6.05 -31.37 30.12
C THR A 270 -6.29 -29.85 30.12
N ASP A 271 -6.86 -29.30 29.04
CA ASP A 271 -7.62 -28.02 29.12
C ASP A 271 -8.35 -27.64 27.81
N SER A 272 -8.39 -28.54 26.81
CA SER A 272 -8.91 -28.22 25.47
C SER A 272 -10.44 -28.19 25.34
N ASP A 273 -11.20 -28.21 26.44
CA ASP A 273 -12.66 -28.30 26.41
C ASP A 273 -13.36 -26.97 26.78
N PHE A 274 -12.65 -26.01 27.37
CA PHE A 274 -13.20 -24.71 27.74
C PHE A 274 -13.20 -23.72 26.56
N ASP A 275 -12.12 -23.70 25.77
CA ASP A 275 -11.97 -22.75 24.65
C ASP A 275 -12.81 -23.13 23.42
N ARG A 276 -13.09 -24.42 23.20
CA ARG A 276 -13.90 -24.87 22.06
C ARG A 276 -15.37 -24.46 22.16
N LYS A 277 -15.95 -24.49 23.37
CA LYS A 277 -17.36 -24.12 23.58
C LYS A 277 -17.61 -22.62 23.46
N GLN A 278 -16.62 -21.77 23.77
CA GLN A 278 -16.76 -20.32 23.61
C GLN A 278 -16.73 -19.89 22.14
N ILE A 279 -15.93 -20.57 21.31
CA ILE A 279 -15.87 -20.31 19.86
C ILE A 279 -17.12 -20.85 19.15
N GLU A 280 -17.67 -21.98 19.59
CA GLU A 280 -18.90 -22.55 19.01
C GLU A 280 -20.16 -21.75 19.38
N TYR A 281 -20.20 -21.16 20.59
CA TYR A 281 -21.28 -20.26 21.03
C TYR A 281 -21.29 -18.93 20.25
N LEU A 282 -20.12 -18.42 19.85
CA LEU A 282 -20.00 -17.21 19.03
C LEU A 282 -20.35 -17.43 17.55
N MET A 283 -20.32 -18.68 17.08
CA MET A 283 -20.54 -19.03 15.67
C MET A 283 -21.97 -19.50 15.36
N THR A 284 -22.80 -19.79 16.37
CA THR A 284 -24.14 -20.38 16.17
C THR A 284 -25.32 -19.53 16.68
N GLY A 285 -25.07 -18.44 17.41
CA GLY A 285 -26.14 -17.64 18.02
C GLY A 285 -26.64 -16.47 17.17
N TYR A 286 -27.48 -16.71 16.16
CA TYR A 286 -28.65 -15.89 15.79
C TYR A 286 -29.43 -16.57 14.66
N ASN A 287 -30.20 -17.59 15.03
CA ASN A 287 -31.41 -17.96 14.31
C ASN A 287 -32.30 -18.69 15.28
N GLU A 288 -33.34 -18.01 15.76
CA GLU A 288 -34.63 -18.64 16.07
C GLU A 288 -35.65 -17.55 16.44
N ASN A 289 -36.48 -17.21 15.46
CA ASN A 289 -37.85 -16.75 15.68
C ASN A 289 -38.73 -17.65 14.82
N THR A 290 -39.29 -18.70 15.42
CA THR A 290 -40.51 -19.49 15.09
C THR A 290 -40.39 -20.78 15.90
N ALA A 291 -41.31 -21.26 16.74
CA ALA A 291 -42.73 -21.03 16.87
C ALA A 291 -43.23 -21.45 18.28
N LEU A 292 -44.41 -20.95 18.64
CA LEU A 292 -45.27 -21.38 19.77
C LEU A 292 -45.66 -22.87 19.67
N PRO A 293 -46.07 -23.49 20.79
CA PRO A 293 -47.47 -23.40 21.25
C PRO A 293 -47.64 -22.64 22.58
#